data_AF-A0A094ES97-F1
#
_entry.id   AF-A0A094ES97-F1
#
_cell.length_a   1.000
_cell.length_b   1.000
_cell.length_c   1.000
_cell.angle_alpha   90.00
_cell.angle_beta   90.00
_cell.angle_gamma   90.00
#
_symmetry.space_group_name_H-M   'P 1'
#
loop_
_entity.id
_entity.type
_entity.pdbx_description
1 polymer ?
#
loop_
_entity_poly.entity_id
_entity_poly.type
_entity_poly.pdbx_seq_one_letter_code
_entity_poly.pdbx_strand_id
1 'polypeptide(L)'
;KRKSVYEPVFGVIERTDLRNKDEKVYLGEPNEARLKGITRAPFNSHNPFLGPVGLSRDLFKEEGRSCVHLEIDLSNSGLTYETGDHASIFPVNSDIEIDRFLRVFGLYERRHTVLDLKALERTAKVAFPTPTTYDTIASHLRT
;
A
#
# COMPACT_ATOMS: atom_id res chain seq x y z
N LYS A 1 -28.53 24.64 10.00
CA LYS A 1 -27.61 23.77 9.23
C LYS A 1 -27.95 22.31 9.56
N ARG A 2 -28.37 21.49 8.58
CA ARG A 2 -28.59 20.04 8.78
C ARG A 2 -27.23 19.40 9.12
N LYS A 3 -27.12 18.70 10.25
CA LYS A 3 -25.96 17.87 10.55
C LYS A 3 -25.97 16.72 9.53
N SER A 4 -24.89 16.57 8.77
CA SER A 4 -24.67 15.36 7.98
C SER A 4 -24.51 14.18 8.94
N VAL A 5 -25.36 13.17 8.81
CA VAL A 5 -25.21 11.89 9.51
C VAL A 5 -24.28 11.04 8.66
N TYR A 6 -23.27 10.43 9.27
CA TYR A 6 -22.39 9.49 8.59
C TYR A 6 -23.09 8.14 8.44
N GLU A 7 -23.19 7.65 7.22
CA GLU A 7 -23.73 6.32 6.90
C GLU A 7 -22.60 5.45 6.35
N PRO A 8 -22.12 4.44 7.11
CA PRO A 8 -20.99 3.62 6.69
C PRO A 8 -21.41 2.62 5.60
N VAL A 9 -20.61 2.53 4.54
CA VAL A 9 -20.72 1.50 3.49
C VAL A 9 -19.90 0.24 3.80
N PHE A 10 -18.97 0.33 4.75
CA PHE A 10 -18.13 -0.76 5.23
C PHE A 10 -18.17 -0.86 6.75
N GLY A 11 -18.16 -2.09 7.27
CA GLY A 11 -17.93 -2.40 8.68
C GLY A 11 -16.51 -2.97 8.88
N VAL A 12 -15.92 -2.70 10.03
CA VAL A 12 -14.61 -3.24 10.43
C VAL A 12 -14.81 -4.42 11.38
N ILE A 13 -14.13 -5.54 11.12
CA ILE A 13 -14.13 -6.72 11.99
C ILE A 13 -12.70 -6.99 12.41
N GLU A 14 -12.39 -6.77 13.68
CA GLU A 14 -11.08 -7.09 14.23
C GLU A 14 -10.95 -8.60 14.47
N ARG A 15 -9.81 -9.16 14.06
CA ARG A 15 -9.50 -10.58 14.10
C ARG A 15 -8.53 -10.84 15.24
N THR A 16 -9.06 -11.26 16.39
CA THR A 16 -8.24 -11.63 17.55
C THR A 16 -7.56 -13.00 17.41
N ASP A 17 -8.02 -13.80 16.44
CA ASP A 17 -7.48 -15.10 16.08
C ASP A 17 -6.22 -15.02 15.20
N LEU A 18 -5.95 -13.84 14.63
CA LEU A 18 -4.81 -13.59 13.74
C LEU A 18 -3.84 -12.58 14.33
N ARG A 19 -2.57 -12.71 13.97
CA ARG A 19 -1.49 -11.78 14.28
C ARG A 19 -0.90 -11.23 12.98
N ASN A 20 -0.29 -10.05 13.05
CA ASN A 20 0.33 -9.41 11.90
C ASN A 20 1.46 -10.22 11.23
N LYS A 21 1.99 -11.26 11.88
CA LYS A 21 3.02 -12.14 11.32
C LYS A 21 2.47 -13.40 10.66
N ASP A 22 1.15 -13.58 10.65
CA ASP A 22 0.54 -14.75 10.03
C ASP A 22 0.59 -14.63 8.51
N GLU A 23 0.88 -15.72 7.81
CA GLU A 23 1.05 -15.77 6.35
C GLU A 23 -0.19 -15.33 5.55
N LYS A 24 -1.34 -15.23 6.21
CA LYS A 24 -2.62 -14.84 5.59
C LYS A 24 -2.90 -13.34 5.70
N VAL A 25 -2.07 -12.59 6.42
CA VAL A 25 -2.25 -11.15 6.67
C VAL A 25 -1.46 -10.35 5.65
N TYR A 26 -2.15 -9.49 4.92
CA TYR A 26 -1.56 -8.59 3.94
C TYR A 26 -0.87 -7.41 4.65
N LEU A 27 0.41 -7.19 4.35
CA LEU A 27 1.24 -6.13 4.93
C LEU A 27 1.71 -5.08 3.90
N GLY A 28 1.12 -5.10 2.71
CA GLY A 28 1.43 -4.18 1.61
C GLY A 28 1.33 -4.86 0.24
N GLU A 29 1.20 -6.18 0.22
CA GLU A 29 1.07 -6.97 -0.98
C GLU A 29 -0.26 -6.66 -1.70
N PRO A 30 -0.23 -6.46 -3.02
CA PRO A 30 -1.41 -6.06 -3.78
C PRO A 30 -2.41 -7.20 -4.01
N ASN A 31 -1.99 -8.46 -3.87
CA ASN A 31 -2.82 -9.65 -4.12
C ASN A 31 -2.25 -10.91 -3.45
N GLU A 32 -3.04 -11.99 -3.42
CA GLU A 32 -2.69 -13.26 -2.75
C GLU A 32 -1.45 -13.94 -3.34
N ALA A 33 -1.21 -13.82 -4.65
CA ALA A 33 -0.02 -14.39 -5.27
C ALA A 33 1.26 -13.75 -4.69
N ARG A 34 1.24 -12.43 -4.49
CA ARG A 34 2.33 -11.70 -3.84
C ARG A 34 2.51 -12.05 -2.37
N LEU A 35 1.42 -12.24 -1.64
CA LEU A 35 1.46 -12.72 -0.27
C LEU A 35 2.17 -14.08 -0.16
N LYS A 36 1.98 -14.97 -1.15
CA LYS A 36 2.66 -16.26 -1.27
C LYS A 36 4.09 -16.18 -1.84
N GLY A 37 4.63 -14.98 -2.05
CA GLY A 37 5.94 -14.77 -2.67
C GLY A 37 6.01 -15.06 -4.16
N ILE A 38 4.86 -15.29 -4.82
CA ILE A 38 4.80 -15.58 -6.26
C ILE A 38 4.78 -14.27 -7.03
N THR A 39 5.89 -13.96 -7.70
CA THR A 39 5.99 -12.82 -8.62
C THR A 39 6.06 -13.33 -10.05
N ARG A 40 5.00 -13.08 -10.83
CA ARG A 40 4.93 -13.46 -12.25
C ARG A 40 4.26 -12.38 -13.07
N ALA A 41 4.70 -12.28 -14.32
CA ALA A 41 4.06 -11.48 -15.37
C ALA A 41 2.65 -12.03 -15.68
N PRO A 42 1.73 -11.22 -16.24
CA PRO A 42 1.92 -9.83 -16.68
C PRO A 42 1.93 -8.84 -15.50
N PHE A 43 2.78 -7.81 -15.61
CA PHE A 43 2.81 -6.71 -14.67
C PHE A 43 1.91 -5.58 -15.16
N ASN A 44 1.08 -5.03 -14.25
CA ASN A 44 0.12 -3.96 -14.54
C ASN A 44 -0.25 -3.23 -13.25
N SER A 45 -1.26 -2.35 -13.29
CA SER A 45 -1.70 -1.57 -12.12
C SER A 45 -2.18 -2.41 -10.92
N HIS A 46 -2.62 -3.65 -11.14
CA HIS A 46 -3.09 -4.58 -10.11
C HIS A 46 -2.02 -5.59 -9.69
N ASN A 47 -0.93 -5.71 -10.45
CA ASN A 47 0.24 -6.53 -10.16
C ASN A 47 1.52 -5.74 -10.56
N PRO A 48 1.91 -4.72 -9.77
CA PRO A 48 3.07 -3.88 -10.06
C PRO A 48 4.37 -4.68 -9.97
N PHE A 49 5.31 -4.47 -10.88
CA PHE A 49 6.64 -5.07 -10.75
C PHE A 49 7.40 -4.48 -9.55
N LEU A 50 8.05 -5.32 -8.74
CA LEU A 50 8.96 -4.88 -7.69
C LEU A 50 10.36 -4.77 -8.29
N GLY A 51 10.62 -3.64 -8.94
CA GLY A 51 11.91 -3.36 -9.56
C GLY A 51 12.95 -2.91 -8.54
N PRO A 52 14.09 -3.62 -8.39
CA PRO A 52 15.19 -3.15 -7.56
C PRO A 52 15.73 -1.82 -8.07
N VAL A 53 16.10 -0.93 -7.15
CA VAL A 53 16.80 0.31 -7.49
C VAL A 53 18.28 -0.03 -7.65
N GLY A 54 18.80 0.05 -8.88
CA GLY A 54 20.21 -0.17 -9.18
C GLY A 54 21.08 1.04 -8.88
N LEU A 55 20.56 2.25 -9.10
CA LEU A 55 21.24 3.52 -8.81
C LEU A 55 20.24 4.53 -8.25
N SER A 56 20.69 5.29 -7.25
CA SER A 56 20.01 6.48 -6.76
C SER A 56 21.04 7.57 -6.52
N ARG A 57 20.85 8.75 -7.13
CA ARG A 57 21.75 9.89 -6.93
C ARG A 57 21.03 11.22 -7.03
N ASP A 58 21.49 12.19 -6.25
CA ASP A 58 21.05 13.57 -6.37
C ASP A 58 21.64 14.24 -7.62
N LEU A 59 20.78 14.91 -8.38
CA LEU A 59 21.16 15.74 -9.52
C LEU A 59 21.53 17.15 -9.09
N PHE A 60 20.92 17.64 -8.01
CA PHE A 60 21.18 18.96 -7.48
C PHE A 60 22.26 18.91 -6.40
N LYS A 61 23.11 19.94 -6.40
CA LYS A 61 24.16 20.14 -5.38
C LYS A 61 23.88 21.37 -4.51
N GLU A 62 22.80 22.08 -4.79
CA GLU A 62 22.38 23.28 -4.07
C GLU A 62 21.47 22.90 -2.90
N GLU A 63 21.52 23.68 -1.82
CA GLU A 63 20.60 23.52 -0.70
C GLU A 63 19.20 24.05 -1.06
N GLY A 64 18.16 23.45 -0.46
CA GLY A 64 16.77 23.89 -0.59
C GLY A 64 15.94 23.21 -1.69
N ARG A 65 16.56 22.39 -2.56
CA ARG A 65 15.85 21.55 -3.54
C ARG A 65 16.51 20.19 -3.67
N SER A 66 15.72 19.13 -3.78
CA SER A 66 16.20 17.79 -4.11
C SER A 66 15.61 17.35 -5.44
N CYS A 67 16.44 16.71 -6.26
CA CYS A 67 16.03 16.05 -7.49
C CYS A 67 16.83 14.76 -7.61
N VAL A 68 16.14 13.62 -7.52
CA VAL A 68 16.76 12.30 -7.50
C VAL A 68 16.64 11.66 -8.87
N HIS A 69 17.76 11.15 -9.37
CA HIS A 69 17.80 10.23 -10.51
C HIS A 69 17.81 8.80 -9.98
N LEU A 70 16.86 7.99 -10.45
CA LEU A 70 16.71 6.57 -10.10
C LEU A 70 16.86 5.70 -11.34
N GLU A 71 17.66 4.65 -11.23
CA GLU A 71 17.71 3.55 -12.21
C GLU A 71 17.05 2.31 -11.60
N ILE A 72 16.04 1.78 -12.29
CA ILE A 72 15.29 0.60 -11.87
C ILE A 72 15.70 -0.56 -12.75
N ASP A 73 16.16 -1.66 -12.15
CA ASP A 73 16.53 -2.87 -12.88
C ASP A 73 15.29 -3.63 -13.34
N LEU A 74 15.10 -3.71 -14.66
CA LEU A 74 14.01 -4.46 -15.30
C LEU A 74 14.46 -5.83 -15.80
N SER A 75 15.70 -6.23 -15.57
CA SER A 75 16.26 -7.51 -16.01
C SER A 75 15.41 -8.68 -15.53
N ASN A 76 15.17 -9.65 -16.41
CA ASN A 76 14.38 -10.86 -16.13
C ASN A 76 12.91 -10.61 -15.72
N SER A 77 12.42 -9.37 -15.79
CA SER A 77 11.01 -9.06 -15.53
C SER A 77 10.09 -9.41 -16.70
N GLY A 78 10.60 -9.32 -17.94
CA GLY A 78 9.77 -9.39 -19.15
C GLY A 78 8.93 -8.12 -19.39
N LEU A 79 9.17 -7.04 -18.65
CA LEU A 79 8.64 -5.72 -18.99
C LEU A 79 9.38 -5.14 -20.19
N THR A 80 8.63 -4.47 -21.06
CA THR A 80 9.15 -3.71 -22.19
C THR A 80 8.64 -2.28 -22.09
N TYR A 81 9.45 -1.31 -22.53
CA TYR A 81 9.07 0.09 -22.62
C TYR A 81 9.75 0.73 -23.83
N GLU A 82 9.19 1.84 -24.30
CA GLU A 82 9.76 2.69 -25.34
C GLU A 82 10.15 4.07 -24.77
N THR A 83 11.07 4.75 -25.45
CA THR A 83 11.47 6.10 -25.03
C THR A 83 10.31 7.06 -25.19
N GLY A 84 9.86 7.64 -24.08
CA GLY A 84 8.67 8.48 -24.00
C GLY A 84 7.55 7.89 -23.14
N ASP A 85 7.63 6.60 -22.79
CA ASP A 85 6.67 5.96 -21.90
C ASP A 85 6.73 6.51 -20.46
N HIS A 86 5.61 6.36 -19.75
CA HIS A 86 5.51 6.72 -18.34
C HIS A 86 5.65 5.50 -17.44
N ALA A 87 6.42 5.65 -16.36
CA ALA A 87 6.47 4.68 -15.27
C ALA A 87 5.52 5.12 -14.15
N SER A 88 4.71 4.18 -13.65
CA SER A 88 3.89 4.39 -12.45
C SER A 88 4.60 3.81 -11.23
N ILE A 89 4.80 4.65 -10.21
CA ILE A 89 5.44 4.27 -8.95
C ILE A 89 4.36 4.18 -7.87
N PHE A 90 4.37 3.10 -7.09
CA PHE A 90 3.46 2.96 -5.95
C PHE A 90 4.22 3.37 -4.69
N PRO A 91 3.90 4.54 -4.10
CA PRO A 91 4.60 5.03 -2.93
C PRO A 91 4.13 4.32 -1.66
N VAL A 92 4.97 4.42 -0.62
CA VAL A 92 4.63 4.06 0.76
C VAL A 92 4.75 5.32 1.60
N ASN A 93 3.77 5.57 2.48
CA ASN A 93 3.81 6.73 3.36
C ASN A 93 4.98 6.63 4.36
N SER A 94 5.48 7.78 4.81
CA SER A 94 6.55 7.84 5.82
C SER A 94 6.05 7.30 7.17
N ASP A 95 6.87 6.49 7.84
CA ASP A 95 6.59 5.96 9.18
C ASP A 95 6.25 7.05 10.19
N ILE A 96 6.92 8.20 10.11
CA ILE A 96 6.67 9.33 11.02
C ILE A 96 5.25 9.88 10.85
N GLU A 97 4.77 9.97 9.60
CA GLU A 97 3.44 10.46 9.30
C GLU A 97 2.36 9.43 9.61
N ILE A 98 2.64 8.14 9.40
CA ILE A 98 1.76 7.03 9.82
C ILE A 98 1.59 7.05 11.33
N ASP A 99 2.68 7.17 12.08
CA ASP A 99 2.66 7.24 13.54
C ASP A 99 1.84 8.44 14.03
N ARG A 100 2.02 9.62 13.42
CA ARG A 100 1.24 10.83 13.72
C ARG A 100 -0.25 10.61 13.44
N PHE A 101 -0.58 10.09 12.27
CA PHE A 101 -1.95 9.80 11.85
C PHE A 101 -2.63 8.86 12.86
N LEU A 102 -2.02 7.73 13.16
CA LEU A 102 -2.59 6.73 14.06
C LEU A 102 -2.75 7.26 15.50
N ARG A 103 -1.83 8.11 15.98
CA ARG A 103 -1.96 8.74 17.31
C ARG A 103 -3.17 9.69 17.38
N VAL A 104 -3.37 10.52 16.36
CA VAL A 104 -4.51 11.46 16.31
C VAL A 104 -5.84 10.72 16.35
N PHE A 105 -5.93 9.56 15.70
CA PHE A 105 -7.13 8.72 15.70
C PHE A 105 -7.22 7.74 16.89
N GLY A 106 -6.26 7.75 17.82
CA GLY A 106 -6.23 6.83 18.96
C GLY A 106 -6.01 5.36 18.58
N LEU A 107 -5.46 5.11 17.39
CA LEU A 107 -5.23 3.77 16.83
C LEU A 107 -3.79 3.27 17.03
N TYR A 108 -2.88 4.11 17.51
CA TYR A 108 -1.45 3.82 17.59
C TYR A 108 -1.13 2.52 18.33
N GLU A 109 -1.66 2.35 19.55
CA GLU A 109 -1.44 1.14 20.37
C GLU A 109 -2.01 -0.13 19.72
N ARG A 110 -2.92 0.03 18.75
CA ARG A 110 -3.63 -1.05 18.07
C ARG A 110 -3.21 -1.19 16.62
N ARG A 111 -2.14 -0.51 16.18
CA ARG A 111 -1.73 -0.41 14.77
C ARG A 111 -1.52 -1.77 14.09
N HIS A 112 -1.04 -2.76 14.84
CA HIS A 112 -0.79 -4.12 14.35
C HIS A 112 -1.99 -5.07 14.54
N THR A 113 -3.14 -4.56 14.99
CA THR A 113 -4.38 -5.35 15.07
C THR A 113 -4.82 -5.71 13.66
N VAL A 114 -5.07 -7.01 13.46
CA VAL A 114 -5.57 -7.54 12.19
C VAL A 114 -7.06 -7.26 12.09
N LEU A 115 -7.52 -6.83 10.92
CA LEU A 115 -8.90 -6.53 10.64
C LEU A 115 -9.31 -6.98 9.23
N ASP A 116 -10.59 -7.29 9.11
CA ASP A 116 -11.32 -7.51 7.87
C ASP A 116 -12.31 -6.37 7.62
N LEU A 117 -12.62 -6.14 6.35
CA LEU A 117 -13.69 -5.24 5.95
C LEU A 117 -14.90 -6.01 5.46
N LYS A 118 -16.07 -5.67 6.01
CA LYS A 118 -17.36 -6.21 5.61
C LYS A 118 -18.12 -5.16 4.83
N ALA A 119 -18.43 -5.44 3.57
CA ALA A 119 -19.35 -4.61 2.79
C ALA A 119 -20.74 -4.63 3.47
N LEU A 120 -21.27 -3.47 3.82
CA LEU A 120 -22.62 -3.30 4.36
C LEU A 120 -23.64 -3.10 3.24
N GLU A 121 -23.18 -2.63 2.09
CA GLU A 121 -23.99 -2.48 0.88
C GLU A 121 -23.58 -3.47 -0.21
N ARG A 122 -24.55 -3.91 -1.01
CA ARG A 122 -24.37 -4.96 -2.03
C ARG A 122 -23.40 -4.57 -3.15
N THR A 123 -23.29 -3.28 -3.44
CA THR A 123 -22.44 -2.71 -4.50
C THR A 123 -21.05 -2.34 -4.01
N ALA A 124 -20.83 -2.31 -2.68
CA ALA A 124 -19.56 -1.91 -2.10
C ALA A 124 -18.52 -3.02 -2.30
N LYS A 125 -17.41 -2.68 -2.96
CA LYS A 125 -16.26 -3.55 -3.13
C LYS A 125 -15.09 -3.02 -2.32
N VAL A 126 -14.46 -3.88 -1.55
CA VAL A 126 -13.22 -3.52 -0.85
C VAL A 126 -12.13 -3.34 -1.90
N ALA A 127 -11.50 -2.16 -1.94
CA ALA A 127 -10.52 -1.79 -2.95
C ALA A 127 -9.13 -2.42 -2.73
N PHE A 128 -8.97 -3.21 -1.67
CA PHE A 128 -7.69 -3.74 -1.24
C PHE A 128 -7.84 -5.10 -0.54
N PRO A 129 -6.77 -5.91 -0.47
CA PRO A 129 -6.83 -7.21 0.17
C PRO A 129 -7.04 -7.12 1.68
N THR A 130 -7.85 -8.02 2.22
CA THR A 130 -8.00 -8.27 3.67
C THR A 130 -7.85 -9.79 3.92
N PRO A 131 -7.44 -10.23 5.12
CA PRO A 131 -7.22 -9.46 6.34
C PRO A 131 -5.91 -8.64 6.33
N THR A 132 -5.93 -7.43 6.90
CA THR A 132 -4.76 -6.53 6.95
C THR A 132 -4.70 -5.79 8.30
N THR A 133 -3.77 -4.87 8.51
CA THR A 133 -3.64 -4.10 9.76
C THR A 133 -3.96 -2.62 9.56
N TYR A 134 -4.28 -1.90 10.65
CA TYR A 134 -4.43 -0.44 10.61
C TYR A 134 -3.18 0.25 10.08
N ASP A 135 -2.01 -0.27 10.45
CA ASP A 135 -0.73 0.22 9.98
C ASP A 135 -0.54 0.07 8.47
N THR A 136 -0.87 -1.12 7.95
CA THR A 136 -0.79 -1.42 6.51
C THR A 136 -1.76 -0.54 5.72
N ILE A 137 -2.96 -0.31 6.26
CA ILE A 137 -3.94 0.59 5.65
C ILE A 137 -3.38 2.02 5.59
N ALA A 138 -2.80 2.53 6.68
CA ALA A 138 -2.25 3.88 6.69
C ALA A 138 -1.01 4.03 5.78
N SER A 139 -0.25 2.96 5.56
CA SER A 139 1.01 2.99 4.81
C SER A 139 0.87 2.74 3.31
N HIS A 140 0.04 1.78 2.90
CA HIS A 140 0.01 1.25 1.53
C HIS A 140 -1.34 1.44 0.82
N LEU A 141 -2.40 1.82 1.54
CA LEU A 141 -3.71 1.94 0.93
C LEU A 141 -3.80 3.17 0.02
N ARG A 142 -4.38 2.93 -1.16
CA ARG A 142 -4.74 3.96 -2.14
C ARG A 142 -6.27 4.09 -2.14
N THR A 143 -6.76 5.32 -2.01
CA THR A 143 -8.18 5.68 -2.19
C THR A 143 -8.51 5.92 -3.64
#